data_AF-H5XHA3-F1
#
_entry.id   AF-H5XHA3-F1
#
_cell.length_a   1.000
_cell.length_b   1.000
_cell.length_c   1.000
_cell.angle_alpha   90.00
_cell.angle_beta   90.00
_cell.angle_gamma   90.00
#
_symmetry.space_group_name_H-M   'P 1'
#
loop_
_entity.id
_entity.type
_entity.pdbx_description
1 polymer ?
#
loop_
_entity_poly.entity_id
_entity_poly.type
_entity_poly.pdbx_seq_one_letter_code
_entity_poly.pdbx_strand_id
1 'polypeptide(L)'
;MAASSDWVDEDGIRQPRGDTHAWIPGTNQTLCGLPLHRTRLARFHHVLWVDALWLADTSDQRIAVCSRCVGAAGGRRDRPRWTRVNPRP
;
A
#
# COMPACT_ATOMS: atom_id res chain seq x y z
N MET A 1 -1.45 1.69 -4.89
CA MET A 1 -0.29 2.08 -4.03
C MET A 1 0.59 3.12 -4.75
N ALA A 2 1.72 3.52 -4.17
CA ALA A 2 2.71 4.39 -4.81
C ALA A 2 4.16 3.98 -4.50
N ALA A 3 5.07 4.11 -5.47
CA ALA A 3 6.47 3.70 -5.32
C ALA A 3 7.46 4.68 -5.98
N SER A 4 8.72 4.67 -5.54
CA SER A 4 9.77 5.57 -6.06
C SER A 4 10.37 5.14 -7.39
N SER A 5 10.20 3.87 -7.77
CA SER A 5 10.64 3.34 -9.05
C SER A 5 9.72 2.20 -9.51
N ASP A 6 10.03 1.63 -10.67
CA ASP A 6 9.29 0.53 -11.27
C ASP A 6 10.19 -0.45 -12.00
N TRP A 7 9.63 -1.62 -12.28
CA TRP A 7 10.12 -2.55 -13.29
C TRP A 7 8.95 -3.05 -14.14
N VAL A 8 9.24 -3.71 -15.25
CA VAL A 8 8.24 -4.36 -16.10
C VAL A 8 8.39 -5.86 -15.94
N ASP A 9 7.31 -6.56 -15.59
CA ASP A 9 7.31 -8.01 -15.43
C ASP A 9 7.23 -8.76 -16.78
N GLU A 10 7.18 -10.09 -16.71
CA GLU A 10 7.15 -10.99 -17.87
C GLU A 10 5.90 -10.80 -18.74
N ASP A 11 4.80 -10.31 -18.14
CA ASP A 11 3.54 -10.00 -18.82
C ASP A 11 3.53 -8.57 -19.42
N GLY A 12 4.63 -7.83 -19.29
CA GLY A 12 4.72 -6.45 -19.77
C GLY A 12 4.03 -5.43 -18.86
N ILE A 13 3.68 -5.81 -17.63
CA ILE A 13 2.98 -4.97 -16.67
C ILE A 13 3.98 -4.25 -15.77
N ARG A 14 3.73 -2.97 -15.55
CA ARG A 14 4.58 -2.12 -14.70
C ARG A 14 4.31 -2.38 -13.22
N GLN A 15 5.34 -2.76 -12.47
CA GLN A 15 5.28 -3.17 -11.06
C GLN A 15 6.13 -2.25 -10.16
N PRO A 16 5.86 -2.16 -8.84
CA PRO A 16 6.49 -1.19 -7.93
C PRO A 16 7.88 -1.55 -7.43
N ARG A 17 8.88 -0.74 -7.69
CA ARG A 17 10.21 -0.94 -7.09
C ARG A 17 10.60 0.18 -6.14
N GLY A 18 11.55 -0.11 -5.26
CA GLY A 18 12.11 0.86 -4.33
C GLY A 18 11.19 1.15 -3.16
N ASP A 19 11.24 2.38 -2.66
CA ASP A 19 10.44 2.83 -1.52
C ASP A 19 8.96 2.83 -1.87
N THR A 20 8.21 1.98 -1.19
CA THR A 20 6.82 1.64 -1.54
C THR A 20 5.88 1.98 -0.41
N HIS A 21 4.84 2.73 -0.73
CA HIS A 21 3.90 3.33 0.22
C HIS A 21 2.45 3.03 -0.14
N ALA A 22 1.65 2.81 0.90
CA ALA A 22 0.22 2.77 0.76
C ALA A 22 -0.31 4.17 0.43
N TRP A 23 -1.38 4.21 -0.35
CA TRP A 23 -1.95 5.44 -0.87
C TRP A 23 -3.48 5.30 -0.87
N ILE A 24 -4.19 6.35 -0.45
CA ILE A 24 -5.66 6.40 -0.49
C ILE A 24 -6.08 6.97 -1.85
N PRO A 25 -6.84 6.22 -2.67
CA PRO A 25 -7.39 6.73 -3.91
C PRO A 25 -8.15 8.05 -3.70
N GLY A 26 -7.97 9.00 -4.62
CA GLY A 26 -8.58 10.33 -4.53
C GLY A 26 -7.78 11.36 -3.74
N THR A 27 -6.63 10.99 -3.16
CA THR A 27 -5.70 11.92 -2.50
C THR A 27 -4.38 12.03 -3.28
N ASN A 28 -3.62 13.10 -3.08
CA ASN A 28 -2.25 13.22 -3.60
C ASN A 28 -1.19 12.95 -2.51
N GLN A 29 -1.50 12.10 -1.53
CA GLN A 29 -0.68 11.84 -0.35
C GLN A 29 -0.72 10.37 0.07
N THR A 30 0.43 9.81 0.46
CA THR A 30 0.52 8.44 1.01
C THR A 30 -0.15 8.34 2.38
N LEU A 31 -0.46 7.12 2.84
CA LEU A 31 -1.01 6.90 4.19
C LEU A 31 -0.10 7.42 5.31
N CYS A 32 1.22 7.40 5.10
CA CYS A 32 2.18 7.94 6.08
C CYS A 32 2.39 9.46 5.98
N GLY A 33 1.66 10.16 5.09
CA GLY A 33 1.66 11.62 4.99
C GLY A 33 2.60 12.19 3.93
N LEU A 34 3.21 11.38 3.05
CA LEU A 34 4.11 11.89 2.01
C LEU A 34 3.34 12.40 0.78
N PRO A 35 3.54 13.66 0.34
CA PRO A 35 2.91 14.17 -0.87
C PRO A 35 3.57 13.59 -2.13
N LEU A 36 2.79 12.89 -2.95
CA LEU A 36 3.29 12.08 -4.08
C LEU A 36 4.17 12.87 -5.06
N HIS A 37 3.74 14.07 -5.43
CA HIS A 37 4.46 14.90 -6.40
C HIS A 37 5.82 15.36 -5.88
N ARG A 38 5.91 15.78 -4.61
CA ARG A 38 7.17 16.27 -4.04
C ARG A 38 8.16 15.13 -3.79
N THR A 39 7.66 13.94 -3.45
CA THR A 39 8.50 12.76 -3.23
C THR A 39 8.70 11.91 -4.49
N ARG A 40 8.24 12.39 -5.65
CA ARG A 40 8.36 11.71 -6.96
C ARG A 40 7.89 10.24 -6.93
N LEU A 41 6.84 9.97 -6.15
CA LEU A 41 6.25 8.63 -6.09
C LEU A 41 5.27 8.45 -7.25
N ALA A 42 5.49 7.43 -8.07
CA ALA A 42 4.57 7.03 -9.12
C ALA A 42 3.38 6.27 -8.52
N ARG A 43 2.18 6.50 -9.06
CA ARG A 43 0.96 5.76 -8.68
C ARG A 43 0.86 4.48 -9.48
N PHE A 44 0.41 3.43 -8.81
CA PHE A 44 0.11 2.13 -9.40
C PHE A 44 -1.29 1.76 -8.92
N HIS A 45 -2.27 2.03 -9.78
CA HIS A 45 -3.68 1.83 -9.49
C HIS A 45 -4.10 0.36 -9.64
N HIS A 46 -3.39 -0.39 -10.47
CA HIS A 46 -3.64 -1.80 -10.77
C HIS A 46 -3.01 -2.77 -9.78
N VAL A 47 -2.10 -2.32 -8.93
CA VAL A 47 -1.46 -3.14 -7.89
C VAL A 47 -2.01 -2.76 -6.54
N LEU A 48 -2.62 -3.74 -5.86
CA LEU A 48 -3.17 -3.52 -4.52
C LEU A 48 -2.02 -3.42 -3.51
N TRP A 49 -2.32 -2.82 -2.36
CA TRP A 49 -1.32 -2.76 -1.28
C TRP A 49 -0.93 -4.16 -0.79
N VAL A 50 -1.88 -5.09 -0.71
CA VAL A 50 -1.61 -6.48 -0.31
C VAL A 50 -0.69 -7.20 -1.30
N ASP A 51 -0.84 -6.95 -2.60
CA ASP A 51 0.02 -7.52 -3.62
C ASP A 51 1.43 -6.96 -3.54
N ALA A 52 1.58 -5.65 -3.25
CA ALA A 52 2.88 -5.04 -3.03
C ALA A 52 3.61 -5.63 -1.80
N LEU A 53 2.88 -6.03 -0.75
CA LEU A 53 3.46 -6.76 0.39
C LEU A 53 3.90 -8.16 -0.01
N TRP A 54 3.10 -8.86 -0.82
CA TRP A 54 3.45 -10.19 -1.31
C TRP A 54 4.68 -10.14 -2.23
N LEU A 55 4.70 -9.23 -3.20
CA LEU A 55 5.83 -9.01 -4.09
C LEU A 55 7.12 -8.66 -3.32
N ALA A 56 7.03 -7.91 -2.23
CA ALA A 56 8.20 -7.59 -1.42
C ALA A 56 8.82 -8.81 -0.72
N ASP A 57 8.03 -9.87 -0.51
CA ASP A 57 8.47 -11.12 0.12
C ASP A 57 8.91 -12.17 -0.91
N THR A 58 8.30 -12.17 -2.10
CA THR A 58 8.47 -13.24 -3.09
C THR A 58 9.29 -12.85 -4.32
N SER A 59 9.36 -11.57 -4.67
CA SER A 59 10.10 -11.13 -5.86
C SER A 59 11.59 -10.95 -5.56
N ASP A 60 12.41 -11.09 -6.59
CA ASP A 60 13.83 -10.72 -6.56
C ASP A 60 14.05 -9.19 -6.63
N GLN A 61 12.98 -8.42 -6.83
CA GLN A 61 13.02 -6.99 -6.94
C GLN A 61 13.09 -6.33 -5.57
N ARG A 62 13.89 -5.27 -5.47
CA ARG A 62 14.02 -4.53 -4.22
C ARG A 62 12.79 -3.66 -3.97
N ILE A 63 11.88 -4.13 -3.12
CA ILE A 63 10.66 -3.41 -2.71
C ILE A 63 10.76 -3.08 -1.22
N ALA A 64 11.06 -1.83 -0.89
CA ALA A 64 11.19 -1.35 0.49
C ALA A 64 9.84 -0.80 0.98
N VAL A 65 9.06 -1.64 1.65
CA VAL A 65 7.73 -1.27 2.13
C VAL A 65 7.82 -0.38 3.38
N CYS A 66 7.15 0.77 3.35
CA CYS A 66 7.10 1.67 4.50
C CYS A 66 6.33 1.04 5.69
N SER A 67 7.02 0.81 6.82
CA SER A 67 6.44 0.23 8.05
C SER A 67 5.25 1.00 8.61
N ARG A 68 5.26 2.33 8.52
CA ARG A 68 4.11 3.20 8.90
C ARG A 68 2.89 2.91 8.05
N CYS A 69 3.08 2.73 6.74
CA CYS A 69 2.01 2.36 5.82
C CYS A 69 1.51 0.94 6.07
N VAL A 70 2.38 -0.01 6.42
CA VAL A 70 1.97 -1.37 6.82
C VAL A 70 1.04 -1.32 8.02
N GLY A 71 1.44 -0.60 9.09
CA GLY A 71 0.60 -0.44 10.28
C GLY A 71 -0.72 0.27 10.01
N ALA A 72 -0.70 1.33 9.20
CA ALA A 72 -1.91 2.09 8.85
C ALA A 72 -2.86 1.32 7.92
N ALA A 73 -2.32 0.57 6.96
CA ALA A 73 -3.09 -0.24 6.02
C ALA A 73 -3.60 -1.56 6.63
N GLY A 74 -3.00 -2.02 7.73
CA GLY A 74 -3.43 -3.18 8.52
C GLY A 74 -4.82 -3.06 9.17
N GLY A 75 -5.50 -1.92 8.98
CA GLY A 75 -6.84 -1.64 9.49
C GLY A 75 -8.00 -2.19 8.65
N ARG A 76 -7.85 -3.28 7.88
CA ARG A 76 -8.99 -4.04 7.29
C ARG A 76 -8.67 -5.53 7.03
N ARG A 77 -7.92 -6.19 7.91
CA ARG A 77 -8.01 -7.67 8.01
C ARG A 77 -9.01 -7.96 9.13
N ASP A 78 -10.23 -8.33 8.75
CA ASP A 78 -11.23 -9.04 9.57
C ASP A 78 -11.22 -8.80 11.09
N ARG A 79 -11.31 -7.55 11.55
CA ARG A 79 -11.73 -7.31 12.93
C ARG A 79 -13.25 -7.20 12.96
N PRO A 80 -13.98 -8.03 13.73
CA PRO A 80 -15.37 -7.72 14.04
C PRO A 80 -15.42 -6.31 14.62
N ARG A 81 -16.25 -5.44 14.03
CA ARG A 81 -16.61 -4.17 14.65
C ARG A 81 -17.08 -4.51 16.05
N TRP A 82 -16.41 -3.99 17.07
CA TRP A 82 -16.83 -4.20 18.44
C TRP A 82 -18.18 -3.50 18.63
N THR A 83 -19.26 -4.27 18.58
CA THR A 83 -20.62 -3.78 18.78
C THR A 83 -20.95 -3.90 20.26
N ARG A 84 -21.09 -2.77 20.97
CA ARG A 84 -21.78 -2.76 22.26
C ARG A 84 -23.26 -3.06 22.01
N VAL A 85 -23.66 -4.31 22.17
CA VAL A 85 -25.07 -4.60 22.41
C VAL A 85 -25.27 -4.39 23.91
N ASN A 86 -25.86 -3.25 24.28
CA ASN A 86 -26.44 -3.05 25.60
C ASN A 86 -27.88 -3.57 25.53
N PRO A 87 -28.20 -4.82 25.89
CA PRO A 87 -29.57 -5.20 26.12
C PRO A 87 -30.05 -4.41 27.35
N ARG A 88 -31.03 -3.53 27.17
CA ARG A 88 -31.72 -2.94 28.32
C ARG A 88 -32.73 -3.97 28.87
N PRO A 89 -32.91 -4.05 30.21
CA PRO A 89 -33.95 -4.85 30.85
C PRO A 89 -35.36 -4.42 30.43
#